data_AF-A0A2D9CHB0-F1
#
_entry.id   AF-A0A2D9CHB0-F1
#
_cell.length_a   1.000
_cell.length_b   1.000
_cell.length_c   1.000
_cell.angle_alpha   90.00
_cell.angle_beta   90.00
_cell.angle_gamma   90.00
#
_symmetry.space_group_name_H-M   'P 1'
#
loop_
_entity.id
_entity.type
_entity.pdbx_description
1 polymer ?
#
loop_
_entity_poly.entity_id
_entity_poly.type
_entity_poly.pdbx_seq_one_letter_code
_entity_poly.pdbx_strand_id
1 'polypeptide(L)'
;MFEFKVEVDKNNPIVGVKTTENRGFTPEELAEQCVEKVISVSDSTHPGIRDQARAFSKHIEKVVAYYMRQAIRSDRTTVYNTLKDAGHPDLAELIRRL
;
A
#
# COMPACT_ATOMS: atom_id res chain seq x y z
N MET A 1 -15.76 2.03 -41.65
CA MET A 1 -14.56 1.78 -40.82
C MET A 1 -14.49 2.91 -39.81
N PHE A 2 -14.76 2.65 -38.54
CA PHE A 2 -14.76 3.69 -37.50
C PHE A 2 -13.33 3.85 -36.98
N GLU A 3 -12.72 5.01 -37.21
CA GLU A 3 -11.46 5.40 -36.57
C GLU A 3 -11.75 5.86 -35.14
N PHE A 4 -11.27 5.11 -34.15
CA PHE A 4 -11.28 5.52 -32.75
C PHE A 4 -10.04 6.38 -32.49
N LYS A 5 -10.17 7.70 -32.57
CA LYS A 5 -9.09 8.64 -32.22
C LYS A 5 -9.07 8.85 -30.71
N VAL A 6 -8.26 8.06 -30.00
CA VAL A 6 -7.97 8.32 -28.58
C VAL A 6 -6.96 9.46 -28.52
N GLU A 7 -7.42 10.67 -28.26
CA GLU A 7 -6.54 11.80 -27.96
C GLU A 7 -6.04 11.66 -26.51
N VAL A 8 -4.85 11.08 -26.37
CA VAL A 8 -4.12 11.07 -25.09
C VAL A 8 -3.35 12.37 -24.98
N ASP A 9 -3.62 13.15 -23.93
CA ASP A 9 -2.81 14.32 -23.57
C ASP A 9 -1.38 13.86 -23.28
N LYS A 10 -0.44 14.19 -24.19
CA LYS A 10 0.97 13.80 -24.09
C LYS A 10 1.69 14.42 -22.89
N ASN A 11 1.12 15.47 -22.30
CA ASN A 11 1.75 16.22 -21.21
C ASN A 11 1.29 15.76 -19.83
N ASN A 12 0.23 14.93 -19.74
CA ASN A 12 -0.23 14.40 -18.47
C ASN A 12 0.02 12.89 -18.40
N PRO A 13 0.94 12.41 -17.55
CA PRO A 13 1.19 10.98 -17.43
C PRO A 13 -0.07 10.27 -16.91
N ILE A 14 -0.58 9.33 -17.72
CA ILE A 14 -1.76 8.49 -17.38
C ILE A 14 -1.49 7.63 -16.12
N VAL A 15 -0.21 7.37 -15.82
CA VAL A 15 0.23 6.57 -14.66
C VAL A 15 1.14 7.39 -13.75
N GLY A 16 0.82 7.41 -12.46
CA GLY A 16 1.66 7.99 -11.42
C GLY A 16 2.64 6.95 -10.88
N VAL A 17 3.94 7.28 -10.85
CA VAL A 17 4.96 6.46 -10.20
C VAL A 17 5.41 7.16 -8.92
N LYS A 18 5.27 6.47 -7.79
CA LYS A 18 5.85 6.90 -6.51
C LYS A 18 7.12 6.06 -6.29
N THR A 19 8.21 6.70 -5.89
CA THR A 19 9.50 6.04 -5.61
C THR A 19 10.03 6.46 -4.23
N THR A 20 10.92 5.64 -3.69
CA THR A 20 11.66 5.89 -2.44
C THR A 20 13.15 5.77 -2.71
N GLU A 21 13.97 6.44 -1.90
CA GLU A 21 15.43 6.39 -2.01
C GLU A 21 16.02 5.62 -0.83
N ASN A 22 16.83 4.59 -1.11
CA ASN A 22 17.54 3.78 -0.11
C ASN A 22 16.65 3.12 0.98
N ARG A 23 15.35 2.96 0.72
CA ARG A 23 14.40 2.23 1.57
C ARG A 23 13.18 1.78 0.77
N GLY A 24 12.36 0.90 1.34
CA GLY A 24 11.00 0.67 0.87
C GLY A 24 10.00 1.70 1.41
N PHE A 25 8.75 1.64 0.92
CA PHE A 25 7.67 2.45 1.47
C PHE A 25 7.35 2.10 2.92
N THR A 26 6.95 3.09 3.71
CA THR A 26 6.42 2.84 5.05
C THR A 26 4.98 2.31 4.99
N PRO A 27 4.50 1.65 6.06
CA PRO A 27 3.10 1.26 6.16
C PRO A 27 2.12 2.41 5.96
N GLU A 28 2.46 3.62 6.38
CA GLU A 28 1.62 4.82 6.23
C GLU A 28 1.55 5.26 4.76
N GLU A 29 2.70 5.33 4.08
CA GLU A 29 2.77 5.69 2.65
C GLU A 29 2.01 4.69 1.77
N LEU A 30 2.08 3.39 2.10
CA LEU A 30 1.32 2.36 1.39
C LEU A 30 -0.17 2.39 1.77
N ALA A 31 -0.50 2.67 3.03
CA ALA A 31 -1.89 2.77 3.47
C ALA A 31 -2.60 3.93 2.77
N GLU A 32 -1.96 5.09 2.67
CA GLU A 32 -2.49 6.25 1.92
C GLU A 32 -2.76 5.86 0.45
N GLN A 33 -1.76 5.30 -0.23
CA GLN A 33 -1.91 4.84 -1.62
C GLN A 33 -3.01 3.77 -1.80
N CYS A 34 -3.16 2.87 -0.83
CA CYS A 34 -4.20 1.85 -0.84
C CYS A 34 -5.59 2.48 -0.68
N VAL A 35 -5.75 3.39 0.29
CA VAL A 35 -7.00 4.07 0.57
C VAL A 35 -7.44 4.94 -0.59
N GLU A 36 -6.53 5.69 -1.23
CA GLU A 36 -6.83 6.46 -2.45
C GLU A 36 -7.52 5.59 -3.50
N LYS A 37 -7.02 4.37 -3.73
CA LYS A 37 -7.60 3.40 -4.68
C LYS A 37 -8.92 2.79 -4.20
N VAL A 38 -9.05 2.54 -2.90
CA VAL A 38 -10.30 1.99 -2.34
C VAL A 38 -11.42 3.04 -2.40
N ILE A 39 -11.11 4.28 -2.05
CA ILE A 39 -12.09 5.38 -2.07
C ILE A 39 -12.48 5.76 -3.49
N SER A 40 -11.59 5.66 -4.48
CA SER A 40 -11.91 5.98 -5.88
C SER A 40 -13.00 5.09 -6.49
N VAL A 41 -13.23 3.89 -5.94
CA VAL A 41 -14.38 3.04 -6.30
C VAL A 41 -15.71 3.77 -6.10
N SER A 42 -15.75 4.74 -5.16
CA SER A 42 -16.94 5.54 -4.89
C SER A 42 -17.16 6.73 -5.84
N ASP A 43 -16.21 7.06 -6.71
CA ASP A 43 -16.28 8.30 -7.49
C ASP A 43 -17.45 8.36 -8.48
N SER A 44 -17.85 7.21 -9.02
CA SER A 44 -19.00 7.07 -9.94
C SER A 44 -20.33 6.77 -9.26
N THR A 45 -20.36 6.68 -7.93
CA THR A 45 -21.59 6.35 -7.18
C THR A 45 -22.39 7.59 -6.76
N HIS A 46 -23.54 7.35 -6.13
CA HIS A 46 -24.42 8.39 -5.61
C HIS A 46 -23.65 9.36 -4.69
N PRO A 47 -23.85 10.69 -4.79
CA PRO A 47 -23.09 11.70 -4.05
C PRO A 47 -22.97 11.43 -2.55
N GLY A 48 -24.06 11.06 -1.88
CA GLY A 48 -24.04 10.77 -0.44
C GLY A 48 -23.10 9.63 -0.03
N ILE A 49 -22.94 8.61 -0.88
CA ILE A 49 -22.04 7.47 -0.60
C ILE A 49 -20.60 7.87 -0.88
N ARG A 50 -20.34 8.60 -1.96
CA ARG A 50 -19.01 9.14 -2.29
C ARG A 50 -18.50 10.05 -1.17
N ASP A 51 -19.35 10.96 -0.70
CA ASP A 51 -18.97 11.93 0.32
C ASP A 51 -18.74 11.23 1.66
N GLN A 52 -19.53 10.20 1.98
CA GLN A 52 -19.29 9.33 3.14
C GLN A 52 -17.95 8.60 3.04
N ALA A 53 -17.64 7.98 1.90
CA ALA A 53 -16.39 7.27 1.67
C ALA A 53 -15.18 8.20 1.88
N ARG A 54 -15.23 9.41 1.31
CA ARG A 54 -14.19 10.43 1.49
C ARG A 54 -14.06 10.88 2.94
N ALA A 55 -15.18 11.06 3.66
CA ALA A 55 -15.17 11.45 5.07
C ALA A 55 -14.51 10.41 5.99
N PHE A 56 -14.66 9.11 5.71
CA PHE A 56 -14.05 8.02 6.50
C PHE A 56 -12.67 7.56 6.02
N SER A 57 -12.17 8.09 4.90
CA SER A 57 -10.88 7.71 4.30
C SER A 57 -9.72 7.64 5.30
N LYS A 58 -9.54 8.68 6.13
CA LYS A 58 -8.47 8.73 7.15
C LYS A 58 -8.63 7.71 8.28
N HIS A 59 -9.85 7.26 8.56
CA HIS A 59 -10.06 6.16 9.50
C HIS A 59 -9.62 4.83 8.88
N ILE A 60 -10.00 4.59 7.63
CA ILE A 60 -9.61 3.39 6.87
C ILE A 60 -8.08 3.34 6.74
N GLU A 61 -7.43 4.46 6.45
CA GLU A 61 -5.97 4.56 6.37
C GLU A 61 -5.28 4.09 7.64
N LYS A 62 -5.77 4.50 8.81
CA LYS A 62 -5.23 4.04 10.10
C LYS A 62 -5.37 2.53 10.28
N VAL A 63 -6.52 1.97 9.90
CA VAL A 63 -6.78 0.53 9.99
C VAL A 63 -5.86 -0.25 9.05
N VAL A 64 -5.72 0.21 7.81
CA VAL A 64 -4.83 -0.41 6.83
C VAL A 64 -3.38 -0.37 7.31
N ALA A 65 -2.89 0.80 7.74
CA ALA A 65 -1.54 0.94 8.28
C ALA A 65 -1.32 0.05 9.52
N TYR A 66 -2.32 -0.09 10.39
CA TYR A 66 -2.26 -0.99 11.53
C TYR A 66 -2.03 -2.44 11.11
N TYR A 67 -2.84 -2.96 10.19
CA TYR A 67 -2.71 -4.34 9.73
C TYR A 67 -1.43 -4.58 8.90
N MET A 68 -0.95 -3.60 8.13
CA MET A 68 0.36 -3.69 7.47
C MET A 68 1.49 -3.88 8.49
N ARG A 69 1.48 -3.13 9.61
CA ARG A 69 2.45 -3.34 10.68
C ARG A 69 2.33 -4.72 11.33
N GLN A 70 1.11 -5.26 11.49
CA GLN A 70 0.93 -6.62 11.98
C GLN A 70 1.49 -7.66 11.00
N ALA A 71 1.21 -7.52 9.70
CA ALA A 71 1.74 -8.41 8.67
C ALA A 71 3.27 -8.43 8.67
N ILE A 72 3.92 -7.28 8.75
CA ILE A 72 5.39 -7.18 8.84
C ILE A 72 5.92 -7.89 10.09
N ARG A 73 5.25 -7.76 11.25
CA ARG A 73 5.65 -8.45 12.48
C ARG A 73 5.53 -9.97 12.32
N SER A 74 4.41 -10.45 11.80
CA SER A 74 4.18 -11.87 11.54
C SER A 74 5.20 -12.45 10.55
N ASP A 75 5.50 -11.71 9.48
CA ASP A 75 6.52 -12.09 8.50
C ASP A 75 7.92 -12.17 9.15
N ARG A 76 8.33 -11.15 9.92
CA ARG A 76 9.60 -11.17 10.66
C ARG A 76 9.72 -12.34 11.64
N THR A 77 8.64 -12.70 12.34
CA THR A 77 8.62 -13.89 13.19
C THR A 77 8.81 -15.17 12.39
N THR A 78 8.19 -15.26 11.21
CA THR A 78 8.33 -16.40 10.31
C THR A 78 9.76 -16.51 9.79
N VAL A 79 10.33 -15.41 9.30
CA VAL A 79 11.73 -15.34 8.83
C VAL A 79 12.71 -15.69 9.94
N TYR A 80 12.50 -15.18 11.16
CA TYR A 80 13.32 -15.52 12.32
C TYR A 80 13.37 -17.03 12.56
N ASN A 81 12.20 -17.69 12.60
CA ASN A 81 12.11 -19.12 12.84
C ASN A 81 12.77 -19.92 11.71
N THR A 82 12.50 -19.56 10.45
CA THR A 82 13.14 -20.21 9.29
C THR A 82 14.67 -20.12 9.33
N LEU A 83 15.23 -18.96 9.71
CA LEU A 83 16.67 -18.79 9.85
C LEU A 83 17.25 -19.63 10.98
N LYS A 84 16.56 -19.70 12.12
CA LYS A 84 16.96 -20.52 13.24
C LYS A 84 16.94 -22.00 12.89
N ASP A 85 15.90 -22.47 12.20
CA ASP A 85 15.74 -23.86 11.76
C ASP A 85 16.80 -24.25 10.71
N ALA A 86 17.24 -23.30 9.88
CA ALA A 86 18.35 -23.47 8.95
C ALA A 86 19.75 -23.46 9.62
N GLY A 87 19.83 -23.30 10.95
CA GLY A 87 21.10 -23.30 11.68
C GLY A 87 21.80 -21.94 11.74
N HIS A 88 21.09 -20.83 11.49
CA HIS A 88 21.63 -19.47 11.52
C HIS A 88 21.02 -18.59 12.64
N PRO A 89 21.23 -18.94 13.93
CA PRO A 89 20.61 -18.22 15.06
C PRO A 89 21.09 -16.77 15.21
N ASP A 90 22.35 -16.48 14.92
CA ASP A 90 22.89 -15.11 15.03
C ASP A 90 22.26 -14.17 14.00
N LEU A 91 22.07 -14.66 12.77
CA LEU A 91 21.40 -13.91 11.71
C LEU A 91 19.91 -13.69 12.05
N ALA A 92 19.24 -14.72 12.59
CA ALA A 92 17.87 -14.58 13.06
C ALA A 92 17.75 -13.44 14.10
N GLU A 93 18.68 -13.39 15.06
CA GLU A 93 18.69 -12.35 16.09
C GLU A 93 18.96 -10.94 15.53
N LEU A 94 19.81 -10.80 14.51
CA LEU A 94 20.00 -9.53 13.81
C LEU A 94 18.70 -9.06 13.15
N ILE A 95 18.01 -9.94 12.42
CA ILE A 95 16.74 -9.61 11.75
C ILE A 95 15.64 -9.24 12.76
N ARG A 96 15.58 -9.91 13.92
CA ARG A 96 14.59 -9.61 14.98
C ARG A 96 14.71 -8.20 15.55
N ARG A 97 15.91 -7.62 15.52
CA ARG A 97 16.23 -6.30 16.11
C ARG A 97 16.04 -5.12 15.14
N LEU A 98 15.82 -5.40 13.85
CA LEU A 98 15.39 -4.40 12.85
C LEU A 98 13.95 -3.96 13.09
#